data_AF-A0A2U1MW81-F1
#
_entry.id   AF-A0A2U1MW81-F1
#
_cell.length_a   1.000
_cell.length_b   1.000
_cell.length_c   1.000
_cell.angle_alpha   90.00
_cell.angle_beta   90.00
_cell.angle_gamma   90.00
#
_symmetry.space_group_name_H-M   'P 1'
#
loop_
_entity.id
_entity.type
_entity.pdbx_description
1 polymer ?
#
loop_
_entity_poly.entity_id
_entity_poly.type
_entity_poly.pdbx_seq_one_letter_code
_entity_poly.pdbx_strand_id
1 'polypeptide(L)'
;MYALETHKDCLISERCFSGGLMDLSSHVWAWRRSPRDGIEKAQFDDLVNLLVGFKPTDVRDSWTCSLNSLNTYTVSSMRYAIDSSTLVSTIDKVKWNKTLPIKINIHSWRLRKDRLPTRLNLDARGIDIDSLCCPVCNDAIESTPHLFVECTIAADIWARIKDW
;
A
#
# COMPACT_ATOMS: atom_id res chain seq x y z
N MET A 1 -13.88 -19.92 -15.92
CA MET A 1 -14.93 -20.96 -15.73
C MET A 1 -16.37 -20.44 -15.77
N TYR A 2 -16.75 -19.42 -14.98
CA TYR A 2 -18.11 -18.86 -14.96
C TYR A 2 -18.72 -18.57 -16.35
N ALA A 3 -17.93 -18.06 -17.31
CA ALA A 3 -18.39 -17.80 -18.67
C ALA A 3 -18.91 -19.05 -19.43
N LEU A 4 -18.39 -20.24 -19.12
CA LEU A 4 -18.77 -21.51 -19.76
C LEU A 4 -20.02 -22.16 -19.14
N GLU A 5 -20.32 -21.84 -17.89
CA GLU A 5 -21.48 -22.35 -17.16
C GLU A 5 -22.80 -21.93 -17.82
N THR A 6 -23.71 -22.89 -17.99
CA THR A 6 -25.03 -22.64 -18.60
C THR A 6 -25.99 -22.00 -17.60
N HIS A 7 -25.88 -22.35 -16.31
CA HIS A 7 -26.72 -21.82 -15.23
C HIS A 7 -25.91 -20.85 -14.37
N LYS A 8 -26.04 -19.54 -14.61
CA LYS A 8 -25.18 -18.54 -13.96
C LYS A 8 -25.35 -18.43 -12.44
N ASP A 9 -26.50 -18.84 -11.94
CA ASP A 9 -26.84 -18.79 -10.52
C ASP A 9 -26.64 -20.15 -9.83
N CYS A 10 -25.97 -21.11 -10.48
CA CYS A 10 -25.72 -22.42 -9.87
C CYS A 10 -24.75 -22.33 -8.69
N LEU A 11 -24.99 -23.17 -7.69
CA LEU A 11 -24.06 -23.36 -6.58
C LEU A 11 -22.98 -24.40 -6.97
N ILE A 12 -21.77 -24.25 -6.42
CA ILE A 12 -20.70 -25.24 -6.59
C ILE A 12 -21.12 -26.60 -5.99
N SER A 13 -21.90 -26.58 -4.91
CA SER A 13 -22.46 -27.79 -4.30
C SER A 13 -23.32 -28.63 -5.26
N GLU A 14 -24.00 -28.00 -6.22
CA GLU A 14 -24.79 -28.71 -7.25
C GLU A 14 -23.91 -29.40 -8.31
N ARG A 15 -22.61 -29.08 -8.36
CA ARG A 15 -21.65 -29.63 -9.31
C ARG A 15 -20.72 -30.67 -8.67
N CYS A 16 -20.77 -30.82 -7.35
CA CYS A 16 -20.00 -31.80 -6.58
C CYS A 16 -20.89 -33.01 -6.22
N PHE A 17 -20.57 -34.20 -6.74
CA PHE A 17 -21.25 -35.43 -6.36
C PHE A 17 -20.33 -36.32 -5.52
N SER A 18 -20.82 -36.78 -4.36
CA SER A 18 -20.14 -37.81 -3.58
C SER A 18 -20.56 -39.19 -4.11
N GLY A 19 -19.71 -39.80 -4.93
CA GLY A 19 -19.91 -41.17 -5.41
C GLY A 19 -19.39 -42.18 -4.37
N GLY A 20 -20.19 -43.21 -4.07
CA GLY A 20 -19.90 -44.18 -3.02
C GLY A 20 -18.61 -45.01 -3.18
N LEU A 21 -18.20 -45.61 -2.06
CA LEU A 21 -17.13 -46.59 -1.77
C LEU A 21 -15.67 -46.28 -2.17
N MET A 22 -15.38 -45.24 -2.98
CA MET A 22 -13.99 -44.88 -3.36
C MET A 22 -13.63 -43.39 -3.29
N ASP A 23 -14.46 -42.53 -2.67
CA ASP A 23 -14.17 -41.12 -2.31
C ASP A 23 -13.46 -40.29 -3.41
N LEU A 24 -13.74 -40.56 -4.70
CA LEU A 24 -13.41 -39.63 -5.77
C LEU A 24 -14.59 -38.70 -5.96
N SER A 25 -14.43 -37.44 -5.56
CA SER A 25 -15.38 -36.38 -5.88
C SER A 25 -15.48 -36.24 -7.41
N SER A 26 -16.54 -36.80 -7.98
CA SER A 26 -16.83 -36.63 -9.39
C SER A 26 -17.56 -35.30 -9.57
N HIS A 27 -17.00 -34.44 -10.43
CA HIS A 27 -17.55 -33.12 -10.71
C HIS A 27 -18.26 -33.16 -12.06
N VAL A 28 -19.55 -32.86 -12.08
CA VAL A 28 -20.34 -32.81 -13.32
C VAL A 28 -20.65 -31.36 -13.63
N TRP A 29 -20.01 -30.84 -14.67
CA TRP A 29 -20.12 -29.45 -15.08
C TRP A 29 -21.19 -29.26 -16.16
N ALA A 30 -22.09 -28.30 -15.96
CA ALA A 30 -23.12 -27.96 -16.96
C ALA A 30 -22.60 -26.86 -17.91
N TRP A 31 -21.53 -27.15 -18.64
CA TRP A 31 -20.91 -26.17 -19.54
C TRP A 31 -21.41 -26.29 -20.98
N ARG A 32 -21.55 -25.14 -21.64
CA ARG A 32 -21.97 -25.06 -23.06
C ARG A 32 -20.99 -25.73 -24.03
N ARG A 33 -19.74 -25.94 -23.59
CA ARG A 33 -18.64 -26.60 -24.30
C ARG A 33 -17.51 -26.93 -23.31
N SER A 34 -16.65 -27.87 -23.67
CA SER A 34 -15.43 -28.17 -22.90
C SER A 34 -14.45 -26.99 -22.91
N PRO A 35 -13.65 -26.77 -21.84
CA PRO A 35 -12.62 -25.75 -21.80
C PRO A 35 -11.59 -26.00 -22.91
N ARG A 36 -11.11 -24.92 -23.53
CA ARG A 36 -9.98 -25.00 -24.46
C ARG A 36 -8.67 -25.09 -23.70
N ASP A 37 -7.62 -25.43 -24.43
CA ASP A 37 -6.27 -25.41 -23.90
C ASP A 37 -5.77 -23.98 -23.58
N GLY A 38 -4.63 -23.88 -22.91
CA GLY A 38 -4.04 -22.61 -22.50
C GLY A 38 -4.68 -22.06 -21.22
N ILE A 39 -5.04 -20.78 -21.22
CA ILE A 39 -5.53 -20.08 -20.00
C ILE A 39 -6.83 -20.70 -19.47
N GLU A 40 -7.75 -21.12 -20.35
CA GLU A 40 -9.01 -21.76 -19.94
C GLU A 40 -8.74 -23.08 -19.19
N LYS A 41 -7.76 -23.88 -19.65
CA LYS A 41 -7.34 -25.11 -18.97
C LYS A 41 -6.62 -24.85 -17.67
N ALA A 42 -5.68 -23.89 -17.63
CA ALA A 42 -4.99 -23.53 -16.38
C ALA A 42 -5.97 -23.09 -15.29
N GLN A 43 -6.95 -22.24 -15.63
CA GLN A 43 -8.02 -21.84 -14.69
C GLN A 43 -8.91 -23.01 -14.26
N PHE A 44 -9.12 -23.99 -15.14
CA PHE A 44 -9.88 -25.19 -14.80
C PHE A 44 -9.09 -26.08 -13.84
N ASP A 45 -7.80 -26.30 -14.10
CA ASP A 45 -6.92 -27.08 -13.24
C ASP A 45 -6.81 -26.44 -11.84
N ASP A 46 -6.69 -25.10 -11.76
CA ASP A 46 -6.72 -24.35 -10.50
C ASP A 46 -8.04 -24.55 -9.74
N LEU A 47 -9.18 -24.50 -10.45
CA LEU A 47 -10.49 -24.75 -9.84
C LEU A 47 -10.60 -26.18 -9.31
N VAL A 48 -10.17 -27.17 -10.08
CA VAL A 48 -10.20 -28.58 -9.63
C VAL A 48 -9.33 -28.75 -8.40
N ASN A 49 -8.13 -28.14 -8.36
CA ASN A 49 -7.25 -28.16 -7.20
C ASN A 49 -7.90 -27.54 -5.95
N LEU A 50 -8.64 -26.44 -6.10
CA LEU A 50 -9.39 -25.83 -4.99
C LEU A 50 -10.53 -26.72 -4.47
N LEU A 51 -11.10 -27.56 -5.33
CA LEU A 51 -12.21 -28.46 -4.97
C LEU A 51 -11.76 -29.80 -4.41
N VAL A 52 -10.46 -30.11 -4.45
CA VAL A 52 -9.93 -31.34 -3.82
C VAL A 52 -10.23 -31.32 -2.32
N GLY A 53 -11.02 -32.28 -1.85
CA GLY A 53 -11.42 -32.37 -0.44
C GLY A 53 -12.45 -31.32 0.00
N PHE A 54 -12.96 -30.48 -0.90
CA PHE A 54 -14.04 -29.55 -0.61
C PHE A 54 -15.32 -30.34 -0.29
N LYS A 55 -15.92 -30.05 0.86
CA LYS A 55 -17.20 -30.62 1.29
C LYS A 55 -18.22 -29.50 1.34
N PRO A 56 -19.23 -29.50 0.45
CA PRO A 56 -20.26 -28.48 0.49
C PRO A 56 -21.02 -28.57 1.82
N THR A 57 -21.35 -27.40 2.37
CA THR A 57 -22.11 -27.25 3.61
C THR A 57 -23.29 -26.33 3.36
N ASP A 58 -24.38 -26.47 4.11
CA ASP A 58 -25.55 -25.60 4.02
C ASP A 58 -25.37 -24.24 4.73
N VAL A 59 -24.15 -23.92 5.17
CA VAL A 59 -23.80 -22.63 5.76
C VAL A 59 -23.72 -21.57 4.66
N ARG A 60 -24.21 -20.36 4.95
CA ARG A 60 -24.07 -19.23 4.01
C ARG A 60 -22.61 -18.89 3.76
N ASP A 61 -22.28 -18.61 2.51
CA ASP A 61 -20.95 -18.16 2.13
C ASP A 61 -20.54 -16.91 2.90
N SER A 62 -19.25 -16.88 3.26
CA SER A 62 -18.64 -15.72 3.93
C SER A 62 -17.32 -15.38 3.27
N TRP A 63 -17.04 -14.08 3.16
CA TRP A 63 -15.76 -13.60 2.68
C TRP A 63 -14.69 -13.80 3.74
N THR A 64 -13.64 -14.55 3.38
CA THR A 64 -12.45 -14.72 4.23
C THR A 64 -11.27 -14.00 3.60
N CYS A 65 -10.37 -13.49 4.44
CA CYS A 65 -9.19 -12.74 4.02
C CYS A 65 -7.97 -13.27 4.78
N SER A 66 -7.07 -13.95 4.07
CA SER A 66 -5.88 -14.61 4.62
C SER A 66 -4.72 -13.65 4.98
N LEU A 67 -5.03 -12.41 5.33
CA LEU A 67 -4.05 -11.39 5.74
C LEU A 67 -3.76 -11.38 7.25
N ASN A 68 -4.54 -12.12 8.04
CA ASN A 68 -4.32 -12.29 9.47
C ASN A 68 -4.75 -13.68 9.94
N SER A 69 -4.39 -14.03 11.18
CA SER A 69 -4.70 -15.31 11.81
C SER A 69 -6.19 -15.58 12.02
N LEU A 70 -7.02 -14.53 11.94
CA LEU A 70 -8.48 -14.63 12.11
C LEU A 70 -9.20 -14.78 10.76
N ASN A 71 -8.49 -14.80 9.63
CA ASN A 71 -9.07 -14.85 8.28
C ASN A 71 -10.13 -13.77 8.00
N THR A 72 -10.06 -12.63 8.68
CA THR A 72 -11.02 -11.52 8.55
C THR A 72 -10.40 -10.34 7.83
N TYR A 73 -11.20 -9.62 7.05
CA TYR A 73 -10.72 -8.38 6.47
C TYR A 73 -10.68 -7.27 7.52
N THR A 74 -9.52 -6.64 7.67
CA THR A 74 -9.38 -5.39 8.41
C THR A 74 -8.52 -4.42 7.60
N VAL A 75 -8.83 -3.13 7.74
CA VAL A 75 -8.05 -2.06 7.10
C VAL A 75 -6.59 -2.08 7.57
N SER A 76 -6.34 -2.43 8.84
CA SER A 76 -4.99 -2.53 9.41
C SER A 76 -4.17 -3.66 8.78
N SER A 77 -4.74 -4.85 8.59
CA SER A 77 -4.06 -5.98 7.94
C SER A 77 -3.75 -5.68 6.47
N MET A 78 -4.72 -5.11 5.73
CA MET A 78 -4.51 -4.72 4.33
C MET A 78 -3.42 -3.65 4.21
N ARG A 79 -3.49 -2.62 5.05
CA ARG A 79 -2.48 -1.57 5.08
C ARG A 79 -1.10 -2.13 5.37
N TYR A 80 -0.97 -3.02 6.35
CA TYR A 80 0.31 -3.64 6.67
C TYR A 80 0.89 -4.40 5.49
N ALA A 81 0.08 -5.18 4.76
CA ALA A 81 0.53 -5.93 3.58
C ALA A 81 0.98 -5.01 2.41
N ILE A 82 0.32 -3.86 2.23
CA ILE A 82 0.74 -2.85 1.25
C ILE A 82 2.02 -2.17 1.72
N ASP A 83 2.06 -1.70 2.97
CA ASP A 83 3.20 -0.98 3.52
C ASP A 83 4.45 -1.88 3.50
N SER A 84 4.33 -3.17 3.82
CA SER A 84 5.45 -4.12 3.82
C SER A 84 5.98 -4.48 2.42
N SER A 85 5.14 -4.38 1.39
CA SER A 85 5.54 -4.65 0.00
C SER A 85 6.04 -3.41 -0.74
N THR A 86 5.55 -2.22 -0.35
CA THR A 86 5.82 -0.98 -1.09
C THR A 86 6.84 -0.07 -0.41
N LEU A 87 6.90 -0.07 0.93
CA LEU A 87 7.83 0.77 1.67
C LEU A 87 9.13 0.01 1.87
N VAL A 88 10.10 0.24 0.98
CA VAL A 88 11.49 -0.17 1.21
C VAL A 88 11.93 0.41 2.56
N SER A 89 12.41 -0.44 3.47
CA SER A 89 12.76 -0.10 4.86
C SER A 89 14.01 0.80 5.00
N THR A 90 14.33 1.59 3.99
CA THR A 90 15.56 2.39 3.86
C THR A 90 15.44 3.81 4.43
N ILE A 91 14.27 4.20 4.92
CA ILE A 91 14.10 5.52 5.53
C ILE A 91 14.32 5.41 7.03
N ASP A 92 15.43 6.02 7.49
CA ASP A 92 15.66 6.39 8.89
C ASP A 92 14.33 6.69 9.60
N LYS A 93 13.96 5.84 10.56
CA LYS A 93 12.77 6.07 11.37
C LYS A 93 12.97 7.38 12.13
N VAL A 94 12.32 8.45 11.67
CA VAL A 94 12.33 9.73 12.38
C VAL A 94 11.62 9.54 13.71
N LYS A 95 12.37 9.68 14.80
CA LYS A 95 11.85 9.54 16.16
C LYS A 95 11.05 10.80 16.50
N TRP A 96 9.73 10.66 16.61
CA TRP A 96 8.84 11.73 17.05
C TRP A 96 9.11 12.08 18.51
N ASN A 97 9.28 13.37 18.82
CA ASN A 97 9.37 13.82 20.20
C ASN A 97 7.96 14.05 20.75
N LYS A 98 7.58 13.25 21.75
CA LYS A 98 6.24 13.30 22.38
C LYS A 98 5.99 14.59 23.17
N THR A 99 7.03 15.32 23.57
CA THR A 99 6.88 16.59 24.29
C THR A 99 6.62 17.77 23.36
N LEU A 100 6.94 17.64 22.07
CA LEU A 100 6.76 18.70 21.09
C LEU A 100 5.37 18.59 20.43
N PRO A 101 4.73 19.74 20.12
CA PRO A 101 3.54 19.75 19.29
C PRO A 101 3.79 19.04 17.95
N ILE A 102 2.77 18.35 17.43
CA ILE A 102 2.87 17.58 16.19
C ILE A 102 3.40 18.40 15.00
N LYS A 103 3.02 19.67 14.91
CA LYS A 103 3.49 20.60 13.88
C LYS A 103 5.02 20.78 13.88
N ILE A 104 5.65 20.78 15.05
CA ILE A 104 7.11 20.93 15.18
C ILE A 104 7.78 19.66 14.70
N ASN A 105 7.29 18.49 15.13
CA ASN A 105 7.84 17.24 14.65
C ASN A 105 7.69 17.07 13.12
N ILE A 106 6.55 17.48 12.53
CA ILE A 106 6.36 17.46 11.07
C ILE A 106 7.37 18.39 10.40
N HIS A 107 7.58 19.60 10.95
CA HIS A 107 8.57 20.53 10.44
C HIS A 107 9.98 19.94 10.47
N SER A 108 10.40 19.35 11.60
CA SER A 108 11.70 18.67 11.73
C SER A 108 11.84 17.47 10.78
N TRP A 109 10.77 16.70 10.57
CA TRP A 109 10.75 15.61 9.61
C TRP A 109 10.94 16.11 8.18
N ARG A 110 10.26 17.19 7.79
CA ARG A 110 10.43 17.83 6.47
C ARG A 110 11.84 18.40 6.31
N LEU A 111 12.38 19.05 7.35
CA LEU A 111 13.74 19.59 7.37
C LEU A 111 14.77 18.48 7.12
N ARG A 112 14.70 17.38 7.88
CA ARG A 112 15.64 16.24 7.73
C ARG A 112 15.58 15.58 6.36
N LYS A 113 14.43 15.66 5.68
CA LYS A 113 14.22 15.10 4.35
C LYS A 113 14.50 16.10 3.22
N ASP A 114 14.96 17.31 3.54
CA ASP A 114 15.09 18.44 2.62
C ASP A 114 13.82 18.66 1.78
N ARG A 115 12.67 18.69 2.48
CA ARG A 115 11.33 18.82 1.88
C ARG A 115 10.63 20.12 2.24
N LEU A 116 11.34 21.05 2.87
CA LEU A 116 10.81 22.39 3.11
C LEU A 116 10.67 23.16 1.78
N PRO A 117 9.68 24.07 1.66
CA PRO A 117 9.43 24.82 0.45
C PRO A 117 10.41 26.01 0.31
N THR A 118 11.71 25.72 0.34
CA THR A 118 12.74 26.71 0.02
C THR A 118 12.71 26.99 -1.49
N ARG A 119 13.15 28.17 -1.95
CA ARG A 119 13.17 28.46 -3.40
C ARG A 119 13.92 27.41 -4.20
N LEU A 120 15.06 26.91 -3.70
CA LEU A 120 15.80 25.82 -4.34
C LEU A 120 14.95 24.54 -4.50
N ASN A 121 14.19 24.16 -3.47
CA ASN A 121 13.35 22.96 -3.51
C ASN A 121 12.08 23.14 -4.34
N LEU A 122 11.59 24.37 -4.48
CA LEU A 122 10.44 24.68 -5.33
C LEU A 122 10.84 24.68 -6.80
N ASP A 123 11.98 25.28 -7.15
CA ASP A 123 12.55 25.25 -8.50
C ASP A 123 12.85 23.81 -8.96
N ALA A 124 13.45 22.99 -8.08
CA ALA A 124 13.67 21.57 -8.36
C ALA A 124 12.37 20.77 -8.61
N ARG A 125 11.21 21.30 -8.23
CA ARG A 125 9.88 20.72 -8.51
C ARG A 125 9.21 21.32 -9.74
N GLY A 126 9.90 22.19 -10.49
CA GLY A 126 9.39 22.86 -11.68
C GLY A 126 8.38 23.98 -11.38
N ILE A 127 8.42 24.55 -10.17
CA ILE A 127 7.64 25.74 -9.85
C ILE A 127 8.45 26.95 -10.29
N ASP A 128 7.88 27.75 -11.20
CA ASP A 128 8.50 28.98 -11.69
C ASP A 128 8.52 30.05 -10.59
N ILE A 129 9.72 30.60 -10.34
CA ILE A 129 9.97 31.59 -9.29
C ILE A 129 10.93 32.63 -9.87
N ASP A 130 10.64 33.91 -9.65
CA ASP A 130 11.40 35.04 -10.20
C ASP A 130 12.89 35.04 -9.81
N SER A 131 13.27 34.42 -8.69
CA SER A 131 14.65 34.34 -8.21
C SER A 131 14.84 33.22 -7.20
N LEU A 132 16.03 32.61 -7.20
CA LEU A 132 16.43 31.64 -6.19
C LEU A 132 17.07 32.28 -4.95
N CYS A 133 17.32 33.60 -4.97
CA CYS A 133 17.95 34.28 -3.85
C CYS A 133 17.07 34.21 -2.59
N CYS A 134 17.74 34.10 -1.44
CA CYS A 134 17.15 34.10 -0.12
C CYS A 134 16.32 35.37 0.08
N PRO A 135 15.02 35.29 0.36
CA PRO A 135 14.18 36.47 0.54
C PRO A 135 14.51 37.23 1.84
N VAL A 136 15.31 36.64 2.72
CA VAL A 136 15.69 37.22 4.01
C VAL A 136 16.93 38.10 3.86
N CYS A 137 18.06 37.55 3.41
CA CYS A 137 19.31 38.32 3.24
C CYS A 137 19.59 38.78 1.81
N ASN A 138 18.95 38.19 0.80
CA ASN A 138 19.17 38.46 -0.62
C ASN A 138 20.60 38.24 -1.15
N ASP A 139 21.46 37.55 -0.41
CA ASP A 139 22.90 37.40 -0.72
C ASP A 139 23.29 36.03 -1.28
N ALA A 140 22.46 35.00 -1.10
CA ALA A 140 22.74 33.63 -1.57
C ALA A 140 21.45 32.89 -1.91
N ILE A 141 21.55 31.71 -2.51
CA ILE A 141 20.39 30.85 -2.83
C ILE A 141 19.68 30.41 -1.56
N GLU A 142 18.34 30.45 -1.56
CA GLU A 142 17.53 29.92 -0.46
C GLU A 142 17.55 28.38 -0.47
N SER A 143 18.57 27.81 0.17
CA SER A 143 18.66 26.39 0.51
C SER A 143 18.26 26.15 1.97
N THR A 144 18.00 24.89 2.33
CA THR A 144 17.72 24.54 3.73
C THR A 144 18.89 24.90 4.67
N PRO A 145 20.16 24.57 4.37
CA PRO A 145 21.30 25.01 5.19
C PRO A 145 21.39 26.54 5.29
N HIS A 146 21.19 27.24 4.19
CA HIS A 146 21.26 28.70 4.18
C HIS A 146 20.18 29.32 5.06
N LEU A 147 18.92 28.92 4.89
CA LEU A 147 17.79 29.49 5.62
C LEU A 147 17.93 29.36 7.15
N PHE A 148 18.52 28.28 7.65
CA PHE A 148 18.59 28.00 9.08
C PHE A 148 19.96 28.25 9.73
N VAL A 149 21.06 28.30 8.97
CA VAL A 149 22.41 28.33 9.53
C VAL A 149 23.30 29.38 8.85
N GLU A 150 23.35 29.42 7.52
CA GLU A 150 24.37 30.22 6.80
C GLU A 150 23.89 31.64 6.48
N CYS A 151 22.57 31.88 6.51
CA CYS A 151 22.01 33.22 6.33
C CYS A 151 22.49 34.13 7.46
N THR A 152 23.06 35.28 7.09
CA THR A 152 23.60 36.29 8.02
C THR A 152 22.57 36.70 9.06
N ILE A 153 21.34 37.00 8.62
CA ILE A 153 20.23 37.37 9.51
C ILE A 153 19.82 36.21 10.41
N ALA A 154 19.81 34.96 9.90
CA ALA A 154 19.51 33.80 10.74
C ALA A 154 20.61 33.57 11.80
N ALA A 155 21.88 33.72 11.42
CA ALA A 155 23.01 33.61 12.32
C ALA A 155 22.96 34.66 13.45
N ASP A 156 22.59 35.89 13.14
CA ASP A 156 22.40 36.97 14.13
C ASP A 156 21.26 36.65 15.11
N ILE A 157 20.15 36.10 14.61
CA ILE A 157 19.04 35.65 15.46
C ILE A 157 19.51 34.54 16.41
N TRP A 158 20.26 33.56 15.90
CA TRP A 158 20.82 32.49 16.73
C TRP A 158 21.81 33.00 17.76
N ALA A 159 22.63 34.00 17.43
CA ALA A 159 23.51 34.65 18.39
C ALA A 159 22.71 35.24 19.56
N ARG A 160 21.65 35.99 19.25
CA ARG A 160 20.76 36.58 20.27
C ARG A 160 20.03 35.56 21.12
N ILE A 161 19.57 34.45 20.53
CA ILE A 161 18.89 33.37 21.27
C ILE A 161 19.87 32.68 22.23
N LYS A 162 21.14 32.51 21.85
CA LYS A 162 22.16 31.92 22.73
C LYS A 162 22.44 32.78 23.96
N ASP A 163 22.27 34.09 23.84
CA ASP A 163 22.51 35.06 24.92
C ASP A 163 21.29 35.25 25.83
N TRP A 164 20.15 34.57 25.57
CA TRP A 164 18.88 34.74 26.29
C TRP A 164 18.70 33.75 27.43
#